data_AF-A0A443M0D0-F1
#
_entry.id   AF-A0A443M0D0-F1
#
_cell.length_a   1.000
_cell.length_b   1.000
_cell.length_c   1.000
_cell.angle_alpha   90.00
_cell.angle_beta   90.00
_cell.angle_gamma   90.00
#
_symmetry.space_group_name_H-M   'P 1'
#
loop_
_entity.id
_entity.type
_entity.pdbx_description
1 polymer ?
#
loop_
_entity_poly.entity_id
_entity_poly.type
_entity_poly.pdbx_seq_one_letter_code
_entity_poly.pdbx_strand_id
1 'polypeptide(L)' 'MEHVLKIFPNLSDLAKELSLPYPTVAAWKQRGRIPASYDLDIIRAAAKRGADLTLSQLAECRCRRQVKGMAV' A
#
# COMPACT_ATOMS: atom_id res chain seq x y z
N MET A 1 3.91 4.68 0.16
CA MET A 1 3.04 4.13 -0.90
C MET A 1 3.80 3.77 -2.18
N GLU A 2 4.93 4.42 -2.45
CA GLU A 2 5.78 4.14 -3.61
C GLU A 2 6.25 2.67 -3.69
N HIS A 3 6.46 2.01 -2.54
CA HIS A 3 6.85 0.60 -2.52
C HIS A 3 5.75 -0.34 -3.00
N VAL A 4 4.51 -0.11 -2.57
CA VAL A 4 3.35 -0.87 -3.06
C VAL A 4 3.12 -0.60 -4.54
N LEU A 5 3.32 0.64 -5.01
CA LEU A 5 3.19 1.00 -6.43
C LEU A 5 4.30 0.39 -7.31
N LYS A 6 5.48 0.07 -6.75
CA LYS A 6 6.53 -0.68 -7.47
C LYS A 6 6.14 -2.15 -7.70
N ILE A 7 5.48 -2.77 -6.72
CA ILE A 7 5.03 -4.17 -6.81
C ILE A 7 3.73 -4.27 -7.64
N PHE A 8 2.86 -3.27 -7.48
CA PHE A 8 1.59 -3.12 -8.17
C PHE A 8 1.61 -1.84 -9.00
N PRO A 9 2.19 -1.88 -10.21
CA PRO A 9 2.21 -0.72 -11.11
C PRO A 9 0.77 -0.28 -11.47
N ASN A 10 -0.17 -1.22 -11.50
CA ASN A 10 -1.59 -0.96 -11.72
C ASN A 10 -2.41 -1.13 -10.44
N LEU A 11 -3.09 -0.04 -10.04
CA LEU A 11 -4.07 -0.06 -8.95
C LEU A 11 -5.25 -0.99 -9.23
N SER A 12 -5.61 -1.17 -10.50
CA SER A 12 -6.68 -2.09 -10.91
C SER A 12 -6.33 -3.55 -10.60
N ASP A 13 -5.03 -3.88 -10.63
CA ASP A 13 -4.55 -5.21 -10.30
C ASP A 13 -4.57 -5.43 -8.79
N LEU A 14 -4.11 -4.43 -8.03
CA LEU A 14 -4.24 -4.41 -6.58
C LEU A 14 -5.72 -4.52 -6.14
N ALA A 15 -6.62 -3.82 -6.83
CA ALA A 15 -8.06 -3.88 -6.58
C ALA A 15 -8.63 -5.28 -6.86
N LYS A 16 -8.19 -5.95 -7.94
CA LYS A 16 -8.57 -7.33 -8.24
C LYS A 16 -8.06 -8.30 -7.18
N GLU A 17 -6.79 -8.21 -6.80
CA GLU A 17 -6.20 -9.10 -5.80
C GLU A 17 -6.84 -8.97 -4.42
N LEU A 18 -7.20 -7.73 -4.05
CA LEU A 18 -7.89 -7.45 -2.79
C LEU A 18 -9.41 -7.68 -2.89
N SER A 19 -9.92 -8.00 -4.08
CA SER A 19 -11.36 -8.07 -4.37
C SER A 19 -12.13 -6.81 -3.91
N LEU A 20 -11.50 -5.65 -4.08
CA LEU A 20 -12.03 -4.34 -3.69
C LEU A 20 -12.40 -3.50 -4.91
N PRO A 21 -13.38 -2.59 -4.78
CA PRO A 21 -13.67 -1.64 -5.84
C PRO A 21 -12.48 -0.70 -6.07
N TYR A 22 -12.13 -0.48 -7.35
CA TYR A 22 -11.10 0.47 -7.77
C TYR A 22 -11.14 1.84 -7.06
N PRO A 23 -12.30 2.50 -6.89
CA PRO A 23 -12.35 3.79 -6.19
C PRO A 23 -11.83 3.74 -4.75
N THR A 24 -11.98 2.60 -4.06
CA THR A 24 -11.42 2.41 -2.71
C THR A 24 -9.90 2.48 -2.73
N VAL A 25 -9.28 1.77 -3.67
CA VAL A 25 -7.81 1.73 -3.81
C VAL A 25 -7.27 3.07 -4.33
N ALA A 26 -8.01 3.73 -5.23
CA ALA A 26 -7.69 5.08 -5.70
C ALA A 26 -7.77 6.12 -4.57
N ALA A 27 -8.75 6.01 -3.68
CA ALA A 27 -8.85 6.87 -2.50
C ALA A 27 -7.67 6.67 -1.55
N TRP A 28 -7.14 5.46 -1.40
CA TRP A 28 -5.91 5.22 -0.64
C TRP A 28 -4.70 5.91 -1.27
N LYS A 29 -4.60 5.92 -2.61
CA LYS A 29 -3.55 6.64 -3.33
C LYS A 29 -3.62 8.14 -3.12
N GLN A 30 -4.81 8.73 -3.23
CA GLN A 30 -5.03 10.14 -2.92
C GLN A 30 -4.68 10.48 -1.46
N ARG A 31 -5.10 9.64 -0.51
CA ARG A 31 -4.77 9.79 0.90
C ARG A 31 -3.30 9.51 1.20
N GLY A 32 -2.59 8.85 0.27
CA GLY A 32 -1.19 8.47 0.41
C GLY A 32 -0.92 7.41 1.47
N ARG A 33 -1.97 6.74 1.94
CA ARG A 33 -1.91 5.72 3.01
C ARG A 33 -2.97 4.66 2.77
N ILE A 34 -2.60 3.43 3.11
CA ILE A 34 -3.48 2.26 3.06
C ILE A 34 -3.92 1.96 4.51
N PRO A 35 -5.18 1.58 4.77
CA PRO A 35 -5.65 1.20 6.10
C PRO A 35 -4.97 -0.07 6.62
N ALA A 36 -4.72 -0.15 7.93
CA ALA A 36 -4.05 -1.30 8.55
C ALA A 36 -4.80 -2.61 8.39
N SER A 37 -6.13 -2.54 8.30
CA SER A 37 -6.99 -3.70 8.08
C SER A 37 -6.69 -4.47 6.79
N TYR A 38 -6.03 -3.85 5.81
CA TYR A 38 -5.72 -4.46 4.51
C TYR A 38 -4.25 -4.87 4.36
N ASP A 39 -3.41 -4.65 5.38
CA ASP A 39 -1.98 -4.97 5.25
C ASP A 39 -1.74 -6.45 4.97
N LEU A 40 -2.44 -7.33 5.69
CA LEU A 40 -2.29 -8.77 5.52
C LEU A 40 -2.70 -9.23 4.12
N ASP A 41 -3.78 -8.69 3.57
CA ASP A 41 -4.22 -9.01 2.21
C ASP A 41 -3.23 -8.49 1.15
N ILE A 42 -2.63 -7.32 1.36
CA ILE A 42 -1.61 -6.77 0.45
C ILE A 42 -0.32 -7.59 0.52
N ILE A 43 0.09 -8.01 1.71
CA ILE A 43 1.26 -8.88 1.90
C ILE A 43 1.03 -10.22 1.20
N ARG A 44 -0.17 -10.81 1.33
CA ARG A 44 -0.53 -12.04 0.62
C ARG A 44 -0.53 -11.85 -0.90
N ALA A 45 -1.08 -10.75 -1.40
CA ALA A 45 -1.08 -10.42 -2.83
C ALA A 45 0.35 -10.19 -3.35
N ALA A 46 1.20 -9.51 -2.57
CA ALA A 46 2.60 -9.29 -2.92
C ALA A 46 3.38 -10.61 -2.95
N ALA A 47 3.20 -11.46 -1.94
CA ALA A 47 3.80 -12.79 -1.86
C ALA A 47 3.40 -13.68 -3.05
N LYS A 48 2.13 -13.64 -3.48
CA LYS A 48 1.66 -14.34 -4.69
C LYS A 48 2.39 -13.91 -5.97
N ARG A 49 2.80 -12.64 -6.05
CA ARG A 49 3.59 -12.08 -7.15
C ARG A 49 5.09 -12.29 -7.00
N GLY A 50 5.54 -12.96 -5.93
CA GLY A 50 6.96 -13.17 -5.63
C GLY A 50 7.65 -11.92 -5.06
N ALA A 51 6.88 -10.94 -4.58
CA ALA A 51 7.42 -9.76 -3.91
C ALA A 51 7.34 -9.94 -2.39
N ASP A 52 8.47 -9.74 -1.71
CA ASP A 52 8.52 -9.75 -0.26
C ASP A 52 8.14 -8.37 0.26
N LEU A 53 6.88 -8.26 0.73
CA LEU A 53 6.36 -7.06 1.37
C LEU A 53 6.06 -7.41 2.82
N THR A 54 6.64 -6.67 3.76
CA THR A 54 6.43 -6.92 5.19
C THR A 54 5.59 -5.83 5.85
N LEU A 55 4.95 -6.19 6.98
CA LEU A 55 4.21 -5.24 7.82
C LEU A 55 5.09 -4.06 8.25
N SER A 56 6.36 -4.33 8.55
CA SER A 56 7.34 -3.30 8.92
C SER A 56 7.51 -2.27 7.81
N GLN A 57 7.66 -2.70 6.55
CA GLN A 57 7.78 -1.77 5.42
C GLN A 57 6.50 -0.97 5.16
N LEU A 58 5.33 -1.59 5.38
CA LEU A 58 4.04 -0.89 5.30
C LEU A 58 3.88 0.14 6.43
N ALA A 59 4.27 -0.23 7.65
CA ALA A 59 4.27 0.64 8.83
C ALA A 59 5.27 1.80 8.67
N GLU A 60 6.47 1.54 8.18
CA GLU A 60 7.45 2.58 7.83
C GLU A 60 6.89 3.52 6.78
N CYS A 61 6.24 3.01 5.73
CA CYS A 61 5.58 3.84 4.71
C CYS A 61 4.49 4.76 5.30
N ARG A 62 3.83 4.35 6.38
CA ARG A 62 2.87 5.19 7.12
C ARG A 62 3.56 6.20 8.02
N CYS A 63 4.61 5.78 8.73
CA CYS A 63 5.35 6.58 9.68
C CYS A 63 6.17 7.69 9.00
N ARG A 64 6.81 7.39 7.85
CA ARG A 64 7.65 8.34 7.10
C ARG A 64 6.91 9.55 6.54
N ARG A 65 5.56 9.55 6.55
CA ARG A 65 4.77 10.72 6.14
C ARG A 65 4.44 11.67 7.30
N GLN A 66 4.72 11.30 8.54
CA GLN A 66 4.61 12.22 9.68
C GLN A 66 5.79 13.20 9.76
N VAL A 67 6.93 12.89 9.11
CA VAL A 67 8.13 13.75 9.16
C VAL A 67 8.25 14.75 8.01
N LYS A 68 7.36 14.75 7.01
CA LYS A 68 7.37 15.76 5.93
C LYS A 68 6.55 17.02 6.28
N GLY A 69 6.65 17.40 7.56
CA GLY A 69 6.04 18.57 8.19
C GLY A 69 6.72 18.96 9.50
N MET A 70 7.94 18.46 9.77
CA MET A 70 8.75 18.93 10.89
C MET A 70 10.05 19.47 10.31
N ALA A 71 10.03 20.79 10.12
CA ALA A 71 11.18 21.60 9.80
C ALA A 71 12.25 21.49 10.90
N VAL A 72 13.51 21.48 10.48
CA VAL A 72 14.54 22.41 10.98
C VAL A 72 15.65 22.49 9.93
#